data_AF-A0A350CZ77-F1
#
_entry.id   AF-A0A350CZ77-F1
#
_cell.length_a   1.000
_cell.length_b   1.000
_cell.length_c   1.000
_cell.angle_alpha   90.00
_cell.angle_beta   90.00
_cell.angle_gamma   90.00
#
_symmetry.space_group_name_H-M   'P 1'
#
loop_
_entity.id
_entity.type
_entity.pdbx_description
1 polymer ?
#
loop_
_entity_poly.entity_id
_entity_poly.type
_entity_poly.pdbx_seq_one_letter_code
_entity_poly.pdbx_strand_id
1 'polypeptide(L)'
;MIESLFKKLCPNCGGDISAERLSLGLPCERCMPKVERDYCRHMLREGELSKVCHMEEELKRWEAHFEKHLRSKPWSLQESWAKRVFLGNSFGLLAPTGVGKTSFGVSMASYLAKKEKKSYIILPTKVLVDLTVQKLKGFGLKEEDILYFSDDSAKQKEIKKARLQEGDFKVLVSTSMFLYKNQEIIPKNFDFIFVDDVDSFLKTAKNIDKLLLLLGFDMEDIELAMRLIRLKEKRNKDEEDWEGLKELADKVKEVSKKRRGVLVVSSATSNPRSSRIKLFRELLGFEVGTPTFYLRNVVDLYEDINHKPLEEWIRLLGKGGLLFIPSDKKKEFVDEVVSYLQEKGIRAVSYEKLDDEVLKNYEEGEIDILVGISSYRNPLARGIDLPHVIRYAIFYGVPKIVISLRFENNLSHLLWALMSLRSLVAKRLPQRLRDIDRWLESLKRYQYLSEEFLRDKPELAQRIEGLKEEVGSFLTSQEVIDLLMSSEEITLRKTEEGYQMVVSDATGYLQASGRTSRMFAGGISKGLSLILVDDKRAFKHLIRKVKWFNEDINFKSLEEVNLEELLKEVDKDRQKIRAFLQGEERP
;
A
#
# COMPACT_ATOMS: atom_id res chain seq x y z
N MET A 1 7.30 -49.01 -15.99
CA MET A 1 6.93 -47.86 -15.15
C MET A 1 5.48 -48.05 -14.74
N ILE A 2 5.12 -47.96 -13.46
CA ILE A 2 3.71 -48.05 -13.05
C ILE A 2 3.02 -46.75 -13.45
N GLU A 3 2.04 -46.84 -14.33
CA GLU A 3 1.27 -45.68 -14.79
C GLU A 3 0.45 -45.13 -13.61
N SER A 4 0.83 -43.96 -13.12
CA SER A 4 0.17 -43.34 -11.97
C SER A 4 -1.02 -42.54 -12.44
N LEU A 5 -2.21 -42.86 -11.93
CA LEU A 5 -3.47 -42.21 -12.27
C LEU A 5 -3.94 -41.33 -11.10
N PHE A 6 -4.14 -40.06 -11.38
CA PHE A 6 -4.67 -39.08 -10.44
C PHE A 6 -6.18 -38.94 -10.61
N LYS A 7 -6.93 -39.21 -9.54
CA LYS A 7 -8.40 -39.16 -9.58
C LYS A 7 -8.92 -37.73 -9.51
N LYS A 8 -9.88 -37.40 -10.39
CA LYS A 8 -10.57 -36.10 -10.45
C LYS A 8 -9.66 -34.87 -10.57
N LEU A 9 -8.50 -35.03 -11.21
CA LEU A 9 -7.47 -33.99 -11.30
C LEU A 9 -7.19 -33.51 -12.74
N CYS A 10 -8.01 -33.89 -13.72
CA CYS A 10 -7.93 -33.30 -15.05
C CYS A 10 -8.23 -31.79 -14.99
N PRO A 11 -7.33 -30.92 -15.48
CA PRO A 11 -7.47 -29.47 -15.39
C PRO A 11 -8.62 -28.91 -16.23
N ASN A 12 -9.18 -29.69 -17.17
CA ASN A 12 -10.30 -29.25 -18.01
C ASN A 12 -11.67 -29.72 -17.51
N CYS A 13 -11.83 -31.03 -17.29
CA CYS A 13 -13.13 -31.65 -16.99
C CYS A 13 -13.27 -32.18 -15.56
N GLY A 14 -12.23 -32.10 -14.72
CA GLY A 14 -12.25 -32.65 -13.36
C GLY A 14 -12.36 -34.18 -13.30
N GLY A 15 -12.09 -34.89 -14.40
CA GLY A 15 -12.00 -36.35 -14.44
C GLY A 15 -10.62 -36.89 -14.06
N ASP A 16 -10.44 -38.20 -14.18
CA ASP A 16 -9.17 -38.85 -13.89
C ASP A 16 -8.13 -38.57 -14.99
N ILE A 17 -6.85 -38.53 -14.62
CA ILE A 17 -5.75 -38.17 -15.53
C ILE A 17 -4.45 -38.89 -15.17
N SER A 18 -3.64 -39.26 -16.16
CA SER A 18 -2.34 -39.87 -15.94
C SER A 18 -1.27 -38.83 -15.54
N ALA A 19 -0.28 -39.27 -14.76
CA ALA A 19 0.85 -38.45 -14.33
C ALA A 19 1.64 -37.86 -15.50
N GLU A 20 1.81 -38.63 -16.58
CA GLU A 20 2.51 -38.19 -17.79
C GLU A 20 1.81 -37.02 -18.48
N ARG A 21 0.48 -37.06 -18.59
CA ARG A 21 -0.26 -35.95 -19.20
C ARG A 21 -0.24 -34.70 -18.34
N LEU A 22 -0.33 -34.86 -17.02
CA LEU A 22 -0.18 -33.73 -16.09
C LEU A 22 1.21 -33.10 -16.15
N SER A 23 2.28 -33.90 -16.22
CA SER A 23 3.65 -33.36 -16.30
C SER A 23 3.91 -32.59 -17.60
N LEU A 24 3.19 -32.95 -18.67
CA LEU A 24 3.18 -32.23 -19.94
C LEU A 24 2.23 -31.02 -19.97
N GLY A 25 1.47 -30.77 -18.90
CA GLY A 25 0.50 -29.67 -18.83
C GLY A 25 -0.75 -29.89 -19.69
N LEU A 26 -1.07 -31.14 -20.03
CA LEU A 26 -2.19 -31.49 -20.90
C LEU A 26 -3.43 -31.93 -20.10
N PRO A 27 -4.66 -31.73 -20.62
CA PRO A 27 -5.84 -32.32 -20.02
C PRO A 27 -5.90 -33.83 -20.32
N CYS A 28 -6.85 -34.55 -19.71
CA CYS A 28 -6.97 -35.99 -19.90
C CYS A 28 -7.25 -36.35 -21.36
N GLU A 29 -6.97 -37.60 -21.74
CA GLU A 29 -7.13 -38.09 -23.11
C GLU A 29 -8.56 -37.90 -23.65
N ARG A 30 -9.57 -38.01 -22.78
CA ARG A 30 -10.98 -37.74 -23.14
C ARG A 30 -11.25 -36.28 -23.53
N CYS A 31 -10.47 -35.33 -23.00
CA CYS A 31 -10.59 -33.92 -23.35
C CYS A 31 -9.75 -33.55 -24.57
N MET A 32 -8.59 -34.20 -24.73
CA MET A 32 -7.66 -33.97 -25.83
C MET A 32 -6.84 -35.23 -26.08
N PRO A 33 -7.20 -36.06 -27.06
CA PRO A 33 -6.46 -37.30 -27.35
C PRO A 33 -5.04 -37.02 -27.82
N LYS A 34 -4.85 -35.97 -28.62
CA LYS A 34 -3.53 -35.55 -29.13
C LYS A 34 -2.60 -35.11 -28.01
N VAL A 35 -1.33 -35.47 -28.11
CA VAL A 35 -0.25 -35.03 -27.21
C VAL A 35 0.50 -33.89 -27.89
N GLU A 36 -0.08 -32.69 -27.85
CA GLU A 36 0.51 -31.47 -28.41
C GLU A 36 0.40 -30.34 -27.38
N ARG A 37 1.41 -29.48 -27.28
CA ARG A 37 1.43 -28.41 -26.26
C ARG A 37 0.37 -27.33 -26.47
N ASP A 38 -0.09 -27.12 -27.70
CA ASP A 38 -1.16 -26.17 -28.00
C ASP A 38 -2.54 -26.80 -27.76
N TYR A 39 -2.94 -26.83 -26.49
CA TYR A 39 -4.23 -27.41 -26.11
C TYR A 39 -5.43 -26.58 -26.59
N CYS A 40 -5.24 -25.29 -26.89
CA CYS A 40 -6.33 -24.42 -27.35
C CYS A 40 -6.88 -24.83 -28.72
N ARG A 41 -6.03 -25.37 -29.60
CA ARG A 41 -6.44 -25.80 -30.96
C ARG A 41 -6.99 -27.23 -31.04
N HIS A 42 -6.78 -28.03 -29.99
CA HIS A 42 -6.99 -29.47 -30.04
C HIS A 42 -7.91 -30.02 -28.94
N MET A 43 -8.52 -29.13 -28.13
CA MET A 43 -9.55 -29.51 -27.18
C MET A 43 -10.82 -29.99 -27.89
N LEU A 44 -11.30 -31.18 -27.49
CA LEU A 44 -12.56 -31.78 -27.97
C LEU A 44 -13.73 -31.50 -27.04
N ARG A 45 -13.47 -31.00 -25.83
CA ARG A 45 -14.48 -30.77 -24.80
C ARG A 45 -14.28 -29.42 -24.14
N GLU A 46 -15.37 -28.65 -24.07
CA GLU A 46 -15.40 -27.42 -23.28
C GLU A 46 -15.21 -27.71 -21.78
N GLY A 47 -14.43 -26.87 -21.12
CA GLY A 47 -14.17 -26.93 -19.69
C GLY A 47 -13.36 -25.73 -19.20
N GLU A 48 -12.66 -25.88 -18.08
CA GLU A 48 -11.92 -24.77 -17.47
C GLU A 48 -10.76 -24.28 -18.36
N LEU A 49 -10.09 -25.16 -19.10
CA LEU A 49 -9.01 -24.76 -20.02
C LEU A 49 -9.52 -23.97 -21.22
N SER A 50 -10.77 -24.19 -21.65
CA SER A 50 -11.39 -23.41 -22.74
C SER A 50 -11.54 -21.93 -22.36
N LYS A 51 -11.82 -21.63 -21.09
CA LYS A 51 -11.87 -20.25 -20.58
C LYS A 51 -10.50 -19.59 -20.62
N VAL A 52 -9.44 -20.35 -20.31
CA VAL A 52 -8.05 -19.85 -20.37
C VAL A 52 -7.67 -19.51 -21.81
N CYS A 53 -7.99 -20.39 -22.77
CA CYS A 53 -7.74 -20.13 -24.18
C CYS A 53 -8.47 -18.88 -24.69
N HIS A 54 -9.76 -18.74 -24.35
CA HIS A 54 -10.52 -17.55 -24.70
C HIS A 54 -9.89 -16.29 -24.09
N MET A 55 -9.48 -16.35 -22.82
CA MET A 55 -8.78 -15.25 -22.16
C MET A 55 -7.47 -14.87 -22.87
N GLU A 56 -6.66 -15.84 -23.32
CA GLU A 56 -5.41 -15.57 -24.02
C GLU A 56 -5.63 -14.90 -25.40
N GLU A 57 -6.67 -15.32 -26.12
CA GLU A 57 -7.07 -14.66 -27.37
C GLU A 57 -7.55 -13.22 -27.13
N GLU A 58 -8.38 -13.04 -26.09
CA GLU A 58 -8.87 -11.73 -25.68
C GLU A 58 -7.75 -10.79 -25.25
N LEU A 59 -6.75 -11.32 -24.54
CA LEU A 59 -5.56 -10.58 -24.13
C LEU A 59 -4.80 -10.04 -25.34
N LYS A 60 -4.48 -10.88 -26.32
CA LYS A 60 -3.75 -10.46 -27.53
C LYS A 60 -4.50 -9.37 -28.31
N ARG A 61 -5.83 -9.49 -28.39
CA ARG A 61 -6.69 -8.48 -29.04
C ARG A 61 -6.71 -7.16 -28.27
N TRP A 62 -6.75 -7.23 -26.94
CA TRP A 62 -6.68 -6.04 -26.08
C TRP A 62 -5.30 -5.38 -26.11
N GLU A 63 -4.21 -6.14 -26.09
CA GLU A 63 -2.83 -5.64 -26.23
C GLU A 63 -2.66 -4.85 -27.52
N ALA A 64 -3.15 -5.39 -28.65
CA ALA A 64 -3.14 -4.69 -29.93
C ALA A 64 -4.01 -3.41 -29.91
N HIS A 65 -5.16 -3.44 -29.24
CA HIS A 65 -5.99 -2.24 -29.04
C HIS A 65 -5.30 -1.21 -28.16
N PHE A 66 -4.58 -1.62 -27.12
CA PHE A 66 -3.82 -0.76 -26.22
C PHE A 66 -2.66 -0.07 -26.96
N GLU A 67 -1.82 -0.86 -27.64
CA GLU A 67 -0.65 -0.38 -28.38
C GLU A 67 -1.04 0.56 -29.52
N LYS A 68 -2.17 0.29 -30.21
CA LYS A 68 -2.69 1.17 -31.26
C LYS A 68 -2.94 2.61 -30.78
N HIS A 69 -3.43 2.80 -29.56
CA HIS A 69 -3.83 4.13 -29.07
C HIS A 69 -2.75 4.79 -28.18
N LEU A 70 -1.97 4.02 -27.43
CA LEU A 70 -0.93 4.54 -26.55
C LEU A 70 0.49 4.51 -27.17
N ARG A 71 0.66 3.84 -28.32
CA ARG A 71 1.95 3.66 -29.02
C ARG A 71 3.03 2.99 -28.15
N SER A 72 2.62 2.26 -27.13
CA SER A 72 3.47 1.46 -26.24
C SER A 72 2.74 0.18 -25.84
N LYS A 73 3.49 -0.86 -25.50
CA LYS A 73 2.92 -2.11 -25.00
C LYS A 73 2.42 -1.95 -23.57
N PRO A 74 1.35 -2.66 -23.18
CA PRO A 74 0.94 -2.71 -21.79
C PRO A 74 2.05 -3.34 -20.94
N TRP A 75 2.14 -2.93 -19.68
CA TRP A 75 3.08 -3.54 -18.75
C TRP A 75 2.60 -4.95 -18.37
N SER A 76 3.50 -5.86 -18.00
CA SER A 76 3.13 -7.20 -17.55
C SER A 76 2.14 -7.21 -16.38
N LEU A 77 2.16 -6.16 -15.55
CA LEU A 77 1.17 -5.96 -14.50
C LEU A 77 -0.22 -5.62 -15.05
N GLN A 78 -0.30 -4.80 -16.10
CA GLN A 78 -1.54 -4.46 -16.80
C GLN A 78 -2.08 -5.66 -17.59
N GLU A 79 -1.20 -6.48 -18.18
CA GLU A 79 -1.59 -7.76 -18.78
C GLU A 79 -2.24 -8.68 -17.74
N SER A 80 -1.64 -8.82 -16.55
CA SER A 80 -2.22 -9.59 -15.45
C SER A 80 -3.61 -9.09 -15.04
N TRP A 81 -3.81 -7.77 -15.01
CA TRP A 81 -5.13 -7.18 -14.75
C TRP A 81 -6.13 -7.51 -15.87
N ALA A 82 -5.73 -7.41 -17.13
CA ALA A 82 -6.57 -7.75 -18.27
C ALA A 82 -7.01 -9.23 -18.22
N LYS A 83 -6.08 -10.16 -17.94
CA LYS A 83 -6.39 -11.58 -17.74
C LYS A 83 -7.48 -11.78 -16.69
N ARG A 84 -7.41 -11.07 -15.56
CA ARG A 84 -8.43 -11.15 -14.49
C ARG A 84 -9.79 -10.63 -14.93
N VAL A 85 -9.83 -9.54 -15.70
CA VAL A 85 -11.09 -9.02 -16.27
C VAL A 85 -11.71 -10.04 -17.22
N PHE A 86 -10.93 -10.63 -18.13
CA PHE A 86 -11.46 -11.63 -19.08
C PHE A 86 -11.91 -12.94 -18.40
N LEU A 87 -11.30 -13.31 -17.27
CA LEU A 87 -11.75 -14.43 -16.43
C LEU A 87 -12.96 -14.08 -15.56
N GLY A 88 -13.48 -12.85 -15.60
CA GLY A 88 -14.64 -12.44 -14.83
C GLY A 88 -14.35 -12.22 -13.33
N ASN A 89 -13.10 -11.98 -12.96
CA ASN A 89 -12.67 -11.81 -11.58
C ASN A 89 -12.57 -10.33 -11.21
N SER A 90 -13.22 -9.93 -10.11
CA SER A 90 -13.10 -8.59 -9.51
C SER A 90 -11.85 -8.47 -8.64
N PHE A 91 -11.22 -7.29 -8.60
CA PHE A 91 -9.98 -7.07 -7.84
C PHE A 91 -9.65 -5.61 -7.57
N GLY A 92 -8.78 -5.39 -6.59
CA GLY A 92 -8.10 -4.11 -6.36
C GLY A 92 -6.78 -4.01 -7.14
N LEU A 93 -6.48 -2.85 -7.70
CA LEU A 93 -5.22 -2.52 -8.36
C LEU A 93 -4.14 -2.21 -7.31
N LEU A 94 -3.57 -3.27 -6.74
CA LEU A 94 -2.43 -3.21 -5.82
C LEU A 94 -1.15 -2.84 -6.59
N ALA A 95 -0.96 -1.55 -6.81
CA ALA A 95 0.24 -1.02 -7.46
C ALA A 95 0.54 0.41 -6.96
N PRO A 96 1.79 0.89 -7.04
CA PRO A 96 2.10 2.29 -6.77
C PRO A 96 1.47 3.21 -7.83
N THR A 97 1.56 4.52 -7.62
CA THR A 97 1.19 5.52 -8.63
C THR A 97 2.14 5.46 -9.83
N GLY A 98 1.69 5.94 -11.00
CA GLY A 98 2.53 5.98 -12.21
C GLY A 98 2.47 4.72 -13.10
N VAL A 99 1.94 3.59 -12.62
CA VAL A 99 1.82 2.34 -13.42
C VAL A 99 0.69 2.34 -14.48
N GLY A 100 0.00 3.48 -14.66
CA GLY A 100 -1.08 3.61 -15.64
C GLY A 100 -2.44 2.97 -15.26
N LYS A 101 -2.85 2.99 -13.99
CA LYS A 101 -4.15 2.45 -13.51
C LYS A 101 -5.36 3.01 -14.29
N THR A 102 -5.42 4.33 -14.41
CA THR A 102 -6.49 4.99 -15.17
C THR A 102 -6.43 4.66 -16.65
N SER A 103 -5.22 4.58 -17.23
CA SER A 103 -5.02 4.18 -18.63
C SER A 103 -5.50 2.75 -18.88
N PHE A 104 -5.24 1.83 -17.96
CA PHE A 104 -5.77 0.47 -17.98
C PHE A 104 -7.31 0.50 -17.98
N GLY A 105 -7.94 1.17 -17.01
CA GLY A 105 -9.41 1.24 -16.90
C GLY A 105 -10.08 1.80 -18.17
N VAL A 106 -9.53 2.89 -18.72
CA VAL A 106 -10.02 3.51 -19.96
C VAL A 106 -9.84 2.59 -21.16
N SER A 107 -8.65 1.99 -21.32
CA SER A 107 -8.36 1.08 -22.43
C SER A 107 -9.27 -0.16 -22.43
N MET A 108 -9.53 -0.72 -21.24
CA MET A 108 -10.39 -1.88 -21.07
C MET A 108 -11.85 -1.53 -21.37
N ALA A 109 -12.37 -0.42 -20.81
CA ALA A 109 -13.72 0.05 -21.10
C ALA A 109 -13.92 0.29 -22.61
N SER A 110 -12.93 0.89 -23.26
CA SER A 110 -12.95 1.11 -24.70
C SER A 110 -12.96 -0.19 -25.51
N TYR A 111 -12.12 -1.16 -25.14
CA TYR A 111 -12.07 -2.46 -25.78
C TYR A 111 -13.38 -3.24 -25.65
N LEU A 112 -13.98 -3.23 -24.44
CA LEU A 112 -15.26 -3.87 -24.17
C LEU A 112 -16.41 -3.19 -24.93
N ALA A 113 -16.40 -1.86 -25.06
CA ALA A 113 -17.39 -1.13 -25.85
C ALA A 113 -17.41 -1.56 -27.33
N LYS A 114 -16.26 -1.87 -27.93
CA LYS A 114 -16.18 -2.43 -29.31
C LYS A 114 -16.81 -3.82 -29.46
N LYS A 115 -17.15 -4.47 -28.34
CA LYS A 115 -17.80 -5.78 -28.26
C LYS A 115 -19.23 -5.68 -27.76
N GLU A 116 -19.81 -4.48 -27.78
CA GLU A 116 -21.16 -4.21 -27.29
C GLU A 116 -21.35 -4.53 -25.78
N LYS A 117 -20.25 -4.55 -25.02
CA LYS A 117 -20.26 -4.70 -23.57
C LYS A 117 -20.27 -3.33 -22.88
N LYS A 118 -21.01 -3.21 -21.78
CA LYS A 118 -21.19 -1.94 -21.09
C LYS A 118 -20.21 -1.76 -19.96
N SER A 119 -19.64 -0.56 -19.86
CA SER A 119 -18.70 -0.19 -18.82
C SER A 119 -19.17 1.02 -18.01
N TYR A 120 -18.80 1.06 -16.72
CA TYR A 120 -19.03 2.22 -15.86
C TYR A 120 -17.73 2.67 -15.19
N ILE A 121 -17.30 3.89 -15.47
CA ILE A 121 -16.14 4.52 -14.84
C ILE A 121 -16.60 5.54 -13.79
N ILE A 122 -16.14 5.37 -12.55
CA ILE A 122 -16.48 6.19 -11.40
C ILE A 122 -15.24 6.94 -10.92
N LEU A 123 -15.35 8.27 -10.85
CA LEU A 123 -14.24 9.19 -10.58
C LEU A 123 -14.57 10.09 -9.38
N PRO A 124 -13.57 10.67 -8.69
CA PRO A 124 -13.85 11.49 -7.51
C PRO A 124 -14.35 12.91 -7.85
N THR A 125 -13.96 13.47 -9.00
CA THR A 125 -14.27 14.87 -9.38
C THR A 125 -14.79 14.98 -10.81
N LYS A 126 -15.54 16.06 -11.10
CA LYS A 126 -16.02 16.36 -12.46
C LYS A 126 -14.89 16.61 -13.45
N VAL A 127 -13.82 17.28 -13.01
CA VAL A 127 -12.62 17.52 -13.85
C VAL A 127 -12.03 16.20 -14.37
N LEU A 128 -11.95 15.18 -13.50
CA LEU A 128 -11.47 13.86 -13.91
C LEU A 128 -12.46 13.14 -14.83
N VAL A 129 -13.77 13.38 -14.68
CA VAL A 129 -14.78 12.89 -15.63
C VAL A 129 -14.49 13.44 -17.02
N ASP A 130 -14.35 14.76 -17.15
CA ASP A 130 -14.08 15.39 -18.45
C ASP A 130 -12.75 14.91 -19.05
N LEU A 131 -11.69 14.81 -18.25
CA LEU A 131 -10.40 14.26 -18.68
C LEU A 131 -10.52 12.81 -19.17
N THR A 132 -11.28 11.98 -18.45
CA THR A 132 -11.48 10.57 -18.80
C THR A 132 -12.29 10.43 -20.09
N VAL A 133 -13.30 11.27 -20.29
CA VAL A 133 -14.08 11.33 -21.53
C VAL A 133 -13.19 11.68 -22.72
N GLN A 134 -12.30 12.66 -22.59
CA GLN A 134 -11.33 12.97 -23.65
C GLN A 134 -10.39 11.80 -23.94
N LYS A 135 -9.93 11.10 -22.91
CA LYS A 135 -9.12 9.88 -23.09
C LYS A 135 -9.91 8.79 -23.83
N LEU A 136 -11.15 8.51 -23.46
CA LEU A 136 -12.00 7.52 -24.14
C LEU A 136 -12.17 7.83 -25.63
N LYS A 137 -12.36 9.11 -25.99
CA LYS A 137 -12.37 9.56 -27.40
C LYS A 137 -11.03 9.30 -28.09
N GLY A 138 -9.92 9.58 -27.41
CA GLY A 138 -8.57 9.24 -27.87
C GLY A 138 -8.35 7.73 -28.08
N PHE A 139 -9.09 6.88 -27.36
CA PHE A 139 -9.15 5.42 -27.56
C PHE A 139 -10.15 4.97 -28.64
N GLY A 140 -10.67 5.93 -29.43
CA GLY A 140 -11.50 5.67 -30.60
C GLY A 140 -12.98 5.42 -30.31
N LEU A 141 -13.50 5.84 -29.15
CA LEU A 141 -14.94 5.83 -28.87
C LEU A 141 -15.59 7.08 -29.45
N LYS A 142 -16.78 6.91 -30.02
CA LYS A 142 -17.59 8.03 -30.50
C LYS A 142 -18.26 8.74 -29.33
N GLU A 143 -18.62 10.00 -29.51
CA GLU A 143 -19.36 10.78 -28.51
C GLU A 143 -20.66 10.09 -28.08
N GLU A 144 -21.39 9.54 -29.05
CA GLU A 144 -22.66 8.84 -28.83
C GLU A 144 -22.51 7.61 -27.93
N ASP A 145 -21.36 6.94 -27.95
CA ASP A 145 -21.11 5.75 -27.12
C ASP A 145 -20.81 6.09 -25.65
N ILE A 146 -20.53 7.37 -25.35
CA ILE A 146 -20.10 7.84 -24.02
C ILE A 146 -21.20 8.68 -23.39
N LEU A 147 -21.72 8.23 -22.24
CA LEU A 147 -22.62 9.01 -21.41
C LEU A 147 -21.89 9.54 -20.19
N TYR A 148 -21.91 10.85 -19.98
CA TYR A 148 -21.26 11.48 -18.83
C TYR A 148 -22.02 12.71 -18.33
N PHE A 149 -21.90 13.01 -17.04
CA PHE A 149 -22.58 14.13 -16.39
C PHE A 149 -21.56 15.11 -15.81
N SER A 150 -21.49 16.31 -16.39
CA SER A 150 -20.61 17.41 -15.96
C SER A 150 -21.45 18.67 -15.67
N ASP A 151 -21.03 19.85 -16.10
CA ASP A 151 -21.78 21.11 -15.93
C ASP A 151 -22.81 21.31 -17.04
N ASP A 152 -23.80 20.40 -17.05
CA ASP A 152 -24.87 20.37 -18.03
C ASP A 152 -26.00 21.37 -17.71
N SER A 153 -26.54 22.01 -18.75
CA SER A 153 -27.79 22.78 -18.69
C SER A 153 -28.99 21.89 -18.32
N ALA A 154 -30.10 22.48 -17.86
CA ALA A 154 -31.29 21.71 -17.48
C ALA A 154 -31.82 20.80 -18.60
N LYS A 155 -31.85 21.32 -19.84
CA LYS A 155 -32.27 20.57 -21.03
C LYS A 155 -31.33 19.41 -21.36
N GLN A 156 -30.01 19.61 -21.25
CA GLN A 156 -29.02 18.55 -21.47
C GLN A 156 -29.13 17.45 -20.40
N LYS A 157 -29.38 17.81 -19.14
CA LYS A 157 -29.58 16.84 -18.06
C LYS A 157 -30.78 15.95 -18.32
N GLU A 158 -31.87 16.50 -18.81
CA GLU A 158 -33.09 15.74 -19.11
C GLU A 158 -32.85 14.72 -20.24
N ILE A 159 -32.23 15.15 -21.35
CA ILE A 159 -31.84 14.27 -22.46
C ILE A 159 -30.89 13.16 -21.98
N LYS A 160 -29.84 13.51 -21.23
CA LYS A 160 -28.87 12.53 -20.70
C LYS A 160 -29.52 11.56 -19.72
N LYS A 161 -30.52 12.00 -18.95
CA LYS A 161 -31.25 11.14 -18.01
C LYS A 161 -32.14 10.14 -18.74
N ALA A 162 -32.80 10.54 -19.82
CA ALA A 162 -33.55 9.62 -20.69
C ALA A 162 -32.62 8.55 -21.28
N ARG A 163 -31.48 8.97 -21.87
CA ARG A 163 -30.46 8.05 -22.39
C ARG A 163 -29.93 7.09 -21.32
N LEU A 164 -29.75 7.56 -20.08
CA LEU A 164 -29.33 6.72 -18.95
C LEU A 164 -30.34 5.61 -18.67
N GLN A 165 -31.63 5.95 -18.61
CA GLN A 165 -32.71 5.01 -18.30
C GLN A 165 -32.95 4.00 -19.43
N GLU A 166 -32.88 4.46 -20.69
CA GLU A 166 -32.97 3.62 -21.88
C GLU A 166 -31.72 2.74 -22.06
N GLY A 167 -30.61 3.09 -21.41
CA GLY A 167 -29.35 2.40 -21.57
C GLY A 167 -28.69 2.69 -22.92
N ASP A 168 -29.00 3.81 -23.56
CA ASP A 168 -28.43 4.23 -24.85
C ASP A 168 -27.00 4.78 -24.65
N PHE A 169 -26.05 3.89 -24.36
CA PHE A 169 -24.62 4.17 -24.24
C PHE A 169 -23.83 2.85 -24.10
N LYS A 170 -22.53 2.92 -24.35
CA LYS A 170 -21.58 1.82 -24.10
C LYS A 170 -20.74 2.06 -22.86
N VAL A 171 -20.37 3.31 -22.58
CA VAL A 171 -19.59 3.68 -21.40
C VAL A 171 -20.27 4.81 -20.63
N LEU A 172 -20.61 4.56 -19.37
CA LEU A 172 -21.03 5.59 -18.42
C LEU A 172 -19.80 6.13 -17.68
N VAL A 173 -19.67 7.45 -17.56
CA VAL A 173 -18.60 8.10 -16.79
C VAL A 173 -19.23 9.12 -15.85
N SER A 174 -19.03 8.97 -14.53
CA SER A 174 -19.59 9.93 -13.58
C SER A 174 -18.79 10.01 -12.27
N THR A 175 -19.20 10.92 -11.39
CA THR A 175 -18.61 11.03 -10.06
C THR A 175 -19.19 10.02 -9.06
N SER A 176 -18.45 9.71 -7.99
CA SER A 176 -18.98 8.91 -6.87
C SER A 176 -20.28 9.49 -6.28
N MET A 177 -20.42 10.82 -6.26
CA MET A 177 -21.64 11.48 -5.79
C MET A 177 -22.82 11.28 -6.73
N PHE A 178 -22.57 11.18 -8.04
CA PHE A 178 -23.62 10.88 -9.02
C PHE A 178 -24.21 9.49 -8.79
N LEU A 179 -23.36 8.47 -8.58
CA LEU A 179 -23.80 7.12 -8.20
C LEU A 179 -24.66 7.17 -6.93
N TYR A 180 -24.18 7.87 -5.89
CA TYR A 180 -24.89 7.96 -4.63
C TYR A 180 -26.33 8.45 -4.81
N LYS A 181 -26.53 9.51 -5.60
CA LYS A 181 -27.84 10.13 -5.83
C LYS A 181 -28.73 9.37 -6.82
N ASN A 182 -28.16 8.72 -7.83
CA ASN A 182 -28.91 8.27 -9.01
C ASN A 182 -28.88 6.75 -9.24
N GLN A 183 -28.35 5.94 -8.31
CA GLN A 183 -28.22 4.50 -8.54
C GLN A 183 -29.50 3.80 -9.03
N GLU A 184 -30.69 4.21 -8.57
CA GLU A 184 -31.96 3.59 -8.93
C GLU A 184 -32.31 3.71 -10.42
N ILE A 185 -31.86 4.78 -11.09
CA ILE A 185 -32.11 5.00 -12.53
C ILE A 185 -30.97 4.48 -13.41
N ILE A 186 -29.88 3.99 -12.81
CA ILE A 186 -28.74 3.44 -13.53
C ILE A 186 -29.04 1.96 -13.86
N PRO A 187 -28.88 1.52 -15.12
CA PRO A 187 -29.16 0.13 -15.51
C PRO A 187 -28.16 -0.84 -14.85
N LYS A 188 -28.61 -2.08 -14.58
CA LYS A 188 -27.82 -3.10 -13.85
C LYS A 188 -26.98 -4.03 -14.75
N ASN A 189 -26.79 -3.69 -16.03
CA ASN A 189 -26.17 -4.57 -17.03
C ASN A 189 -24.73 -4.18 -17.39
N PHE A 190 -23.91 -3.86 -16.38
CA PHE A 190 -22.49 -3.55 -16.60
C PHE A 190 -21.63 -4.82 -16.55
N ASP A 191 -20.84 -5.03 -17.61
CA ASP A 191 -19.80 -6.06 -17.67
C ASP A 191 -18.54 -5.65 -16.91
N PHE A 192 -18.27 -4.35 -16.82
CA PHE A 192 -17.07 -3.79 -16.23
C PHE A 192 -17.35 -2.49 -15.48
N ILE A 193 -16.96 -2.42 -14.21
CA ILE A 193 -17.04 -1.22 -13.39
C ILE A 193 -15.63 -0.88 -12.91
N PHE A 194 -15.18 0.33 -13.18
CA PHE A 194 -13.86 0.84 -12.78
C PHE A 194 -14.01 2.02 -11.81
N VAL A 195 -13.41 1.91 -10.62
CA VAL A 195 -13.37 2.97 -9.60
C VAL A 195 -11.94 3.48 -9.46
N ASP A 196 -11.67 4.70 -9.91
CA ASP A 196 -10.30 5.24 -9.99
C ASP A 196 -9.75 5.72 -8.64
N ASP A 197 -10.61 6.20 -7.75
CA ASP A 197 -10.25 6.64 -6.39
C ASP A 197 -11.16 5.98 -5.35
N VAL A 198 -10.58 5.03 -4.62
CA VAL A 198 -11.27 4.27 -3.58
C VAL A 198 -11.45 5.07 -2.30
N ASP A 199 -10.51 5.95 -1.95
CA ASP A 199 -10.62 6.70 -0.69
C ASP A 199 -11.82 7.64 -0.74
N SER A 200 -11.99 8.37 -1.85
CA SER A 200 -13.17 9.21 -2.08
C SER A 200 -14.46 8.38 -2.18
N PHE A 201 -14.42 7.24 -2.87
CA PHE A 201 -15.59 6.37 -3.02
C PHE A 201 -16.09 5.82 -1.67
N LEU A 202 -15.17 5.41 -0.80
CA LEU A 202 -15.44 4.79 0.49
C LEU A 202 -15.83 5.76 1.60
N LYS A 203 -15.74 7.09 1.38
CA LYS A 203 -16.28 8.09 2.33
C LYS A 203 -17.75 7.84 2.66
N THR A 204 -18.50 7.26 1.73
CA THR A 204 -19.90 6.92 1.91
C THR A 204 -20.11 5.42 1.82
N ALA A 205 -20.28 4.74 2.96
CA ALA A 205 -20.41 3.29 3.01
C ALA A 205 -21.64 2.73 2.25
N LYS A 206 -22.63 3.56 1.93
CA LYS A 206 -23.78 3.20 1.07
C LYS A 206 -23.40 3.05 -0.42
N ASN A 207 -22.29 3.63 -0.86
CA ASN A 207 -21.82 3.45 -2.24
C ASN A 207 -21.44 2.00 -2.53
N ILE A 208 -21.00 1.24 -1.52
CA ILE A 208 -20.71 -0.18 -1.63
C ILE A 208 -21.98 -0.93 -2.00
N ASP A 209 -23.07 -0.76 -1.24
CA ASP A 209 -24.37 -1.39 -1.52
C ASP A 209 -24.85 -1.01 -2.93
N LYS A 210 -24.84 0.29 -3.25
CA LYS A 210 -25.26 0.81 -4.56
C LYS A 210 -24.48 0.18 -5.71
N LEU A 211 -23.18 -0.02 -5.55
CA LEU A 211 -22.34 -0.66 -6.57
C LEU A 211 -22.62 -2.16 -6.67
N LEU A 212 -22.83 -2.86 -5.56
CA LEU A 212 -23.21 -4.28 -5.57
C LEU A 212 -24.56 -4.49 -6.27
N LEU A 213 -25.53 -3.58 -6.07
CA LEU A 213 -26.80 -3.62 -6.79
C LEU A 213 -26.63 -3.51 -8.31
N LEU A 214 -25.65 -2.73 -8.78
CA LEU A 214 -25.31 -2.62 -10.21
C LEU A 214 -24.63 -3.87 -10.76
N LEU A 215 -24.00 -4.69 -9.92
CA LEU A 215 -23.38 -5.97 -10.29
C LEU A 215 -24.37 -7.14 -10.29
N GLY A 216 -25.65 -6.88 -10.01
CA GLY A 216 -26.72 -7.88 -10.04
C GLY A 216 -27.08 -8.51 -8.69
N PHE A 217 -26.59 -7.95 -7.57
CA PHE A 217 -27.02 -8.35 -6.24
C PHE A 217 -28.29 -7.59 -5.82
N ASP A 218 -29.02 -8.18 -4.88
CA ASP A 218 -30.19 -7.56 -4.26
C ASP A 218 -29.88 -7.13 -2.82
N MET A 219 -30.76 -6.34 -2.18
CA MET A 219 -30.54 -5.92 -0.79
C MET A 219 -30.52 -7.11 0.18
N GLU A 220 -31.27 -8.17 -0.13
CA GLU A 220 -31.27 -9.42 0.64
C GLU A 220 -29.92 -10.15 0.58
N ASP A 221 -29.31 -10.20 -0.60
CA ASP A 221 -27.98 -10.78 -0.80
C ASP A 221 -26.92 -10.04 0.02
N ILE A 222 -27.00 -8.71 0.04
CA ILE A 222 -26.09 -7.85 0.80
C ILE A 222 -26.28 -8.06 2.30
N GLU A 223 -27.51 -8.12 2.80
CA GLU A 223 -27.77 -8.34 4.23
C GLU A 223 -27.34 -9.75 4.66
N LEU A 224 -27.51 -10.77 3.81
CA LEU A 224 -27.01 -12.13 4.06
C LEU A 224 -25.49 -12.15 4.24
N ALA A 225 -24.75 -11.48 3.35
CA ALA A 225 -23.30 -11.35 3.47
C ALA A 225 -22.89 -10.53 4.71
N MET A 226 -23.64 -9.47 5.06
CA MET A 226 -23.41 -8.71 6.30
C MET A 226 -23.60 -9.57 7.55
N ARG A 227 -24.59 -10.46 7.59
CA ARG A 227 -24.76 -11.41 8.70
C ARG A 227 -23.55 -12.34 8.84
N LEU A 228 -22.99 -12.81 7.72
CA LEU A 228 -21.78 -13.64 7.72
C LEU A 228 -20.58 -12.90 8.28
N ILE A 229 -20.39 -11.63 7.89
CA ILE A 229 -19.32 -10.80 8.41
C ILE A 229 -19.46 -10.63 9.93
N ARG A 230 -20.66 -10.30 10.42
CA ARG A 230 -20.93 -10.14 11.86
C ARG A 230 -20.65 -11.42 12.64
N LEU A 231 -21.07 -12.58 12.13
CA LEU A 231 -20.84 -13.87 12.77
C LEU A 231 -19.34 -14.24 12.78
N LYS A 232 -18.62 -14.00 11.68
CA LYS A 232 -17.15 -14.18 11.62
C LYS A 232 -16.42 -13.32 12.66
N GLU A 233 -16.90 -12.11 12.94
CA GLU A 233 -16.32 -11.17 13.90
C GLU A 233 -16.64 -11.48 15.37
N LYS A 234 -17.62 -12.35 15.66
CA LYS A 234 -17.96 -12.80 17.02
C LYS A 234 -16.74 -13.51 17.65
N ARG A 235 -16.29 -13.04 18.82
CA ARG A 235 -15.07 -13.55 19.50
C ARG A 235 -15.29 -14.89 20.21
N ASN A 236 -16.42 -15.05 20.90
CA ASN A 236 -16.79 -16.27 21.61
C ASN A 236 -17.83 -17.01 20.77
N LYS A 237 -17.37 -17.93 19.93
CA LYS A 237 -18.24 -18.78 19.10
C LYS A 237 -18.57 -20.07 19.83
N ASP A 238 -19.85 -20.39 19.96
CA ASP A 238 -20.33 -21.70 20.42
C ASP A 238 -20.45 -22.68 19.22
N GLU A 239 -20.82 -23.95 19.48
CA GLU A 239 -20.97 -24.96 18.42
C GLU A 239 -22.06 -24.57 17.40
N GLU A 240 -23.14 -23.94 17.86
CA GLU A 240 -24.23 -23.44 17.01
C GLU A 240 -23.76 -22.30 16.08
N ASP A 241 -22.90 -21.39 16.57
CA ASP A 241 -22.26 -20.37 15.73
C ASP A 241 -21.38 -20.98 14.63
N TRP A 242 -20.69 -22.09 14.91
CA TRP A 242 -19.83 -22.76 13.92
C TRP A 242 -20.64 -23.45 12.83
N GLU A 243 -21.72 -24.13 13.19
CA GLU A 243 -22.65 -24.73 12.22
C GLU A 243 -23.33 -23.64 11.38
N GLY A 244 -23.86 -22.60 12.04
CA GLY A 244 -24.47 -21.46 11.37
C GLY A 244 -23.51 -20.73 10.43
N LEU A 245 -22.22 -20.63 10.77
CA LEU A 245 -21.20 -20.02 9.91
C LEU A 245 -21.01 -20.81 8.63
N LYS A 246 -20.96 -22.16 8.71
CA LYS A 246 -20.80 -23.03 7.55
C LYS A 246 -22.00 -22.91 6.61
N GLU A 247 -23.22 -23.02 7.13
CA GLU A 247 -24.43 -22.88 6.33
C GLU A 247 -24.54 -21.52 5.65
N LEU A 248 -24.26 -20.45 6.40
CA LEU A 248 -24.34 -19.09 5.90
C LEU A 248 -23.25 -18.81 4.86
N ALA A 249 -22.05 -19.37 5.04
CA ALA A 249 -20.97 -19.31 4.06
C ALA A 249 -21.36 -19.99 2.73
N ASP A 250 -21.99 -21.16 2.79
CA ASP A 250 -22.47 -21.87 1.59
C ASP A 250 -23.57 -21.08 0.88
N LYS A 251 -24.52 -20.49 1.62
CA LYS A 251 -25.56 -19.60 1.05
C LYS A 251 -24.94 -18.36 0.37
N VAL A 252 -23.99 -17.70 1.02
CA VAL A 252 -23.28 -16.53 0.45
C VAL A 252 -22.48 -16.93 -0.79
N LYS A 253 -21.87 -18.12 -0.80
CA LYS A 253 -21.16 -18.64 -1.97
C LYS A 253 -22.09 -18.84 -3.17
N GLU A 254 -23.30 -19.35 -2.97
CA GLU A 254 -24.29 -19.45 -4.04
C GLU A 254 -24.75 -18.06 -4.52
N VAL A 255 -25.00 -17.14 -3.61
CA VAL A 255 -25.33 -15.74 -3.94
C VAL A 255 -24.23 -15.06 -4.75
N SER A 256 -22.95 -15.31 -4.43
CA SER A 256 -21.80 -14.71 -5.14
C SER A 256 -21.78 -15.05 -6.65
N LYS A 257 -22.42 -16.15 -7.06
CA LYS A 257 -22.55 -16.56 -8.47
C LYS A 257 -23.54 -15.71 -9.25
N LYS A 258 -24.43 -14.94 -8.61
CA LYS A 258 -25.35 -14.00 -9.26
C LYS A 258 -24.62 -12.83 -9.95
N ARG A 259 -23.34 -12.60 -9.62
CA ARG A 259 -22.52 -11.52 -10.17
C ARG A 259 -22.54 -11.51 -11.70
N ARG A 260 -22.89 -10.36 -12.29
CA ARG A 260 -22.99 -10.16 -13.75
C ARG A 260 -21.82 -9.41 -14.39
N GLY A 261 -20.93 -8.81 -13.59
CA GLY A 261 -19.83 -8.00 -14.10
C GLY A 261 -18.59 -8.04 -13.21
N VAL A 262 -17.53 -7.40 -13.71
CA VAL A 262 -16.24 -7.27 -13.02
C VAL A 262 -16.11 -5.90 -12.40
N LEU A 263 -15.74 -5.87 -11.12
CA LEU A 263 -15.36 -4.65 -10.42
C LEU A 263 -13.83 -4.56 -10.34
N VAL A 264 -13.28 -3.47 -10.86
CA VAL A 264 -11.89 -3.09 -10.65
C VAL A 264 -11.84 -1.79 -9.88
N VAL A 265 -11.12 -1.78 -8.77
CA VAL A 265 -10.97 -0.59 -7.92
C VAL A 265 -9.49 -0.26 -7.76
N SER A 266 -9.14 1.02 -7.74
CA SER A 266 -7.78 1.43 -7.38
C SER A 266 -7.43 1.02 -5.94
N SER A 267 -6.13 0.88 -5.64
CA SER A 267 -5.67 0.70 -4.25
C SER A 267 -6.12 1.85 -3.35
N ALA A 268 -6.50 1.56 -2.10
CA ALA A 268 -6.73 2.59 -1.10
C ALA A 268 -5.40 3.18 -0.60
N THR A 269 -5.37 4.49 -0.34
CA THR A 269 -4.23 5.18 0.29
C THR A 269 -4.36 5.13 1.81
N SER A 270 -5.61 5.11 2.31
CA SER A 270 -5.93 5.02 3.74
C SER A 270 -6.53 3.66 4.10
N ASN A 271 -6.33 3.20 5.34
CA ASN A 271 -6.95 1.97 5.81
C ASN A 271 -8.46 2.17 6.02
N PRO A 272 -9.33 1.54 5.21
CA PRO A 272 -10.76 1.73 5.32
C PRO A 272 -11.28 1.06 6.59
N ARG A 273 -12.03 1.79 7.42
CA ARG A 273 -12.50 1.29 8.73
C ARG A 273 -13.86 0.60 8.70
N SER A 274 -14.66 0.80 7.66
CA SER A 274 -16.03 0.28 7.60
C SER A 274 -16.04 -1.23 7.38
N SER A 275 -16.80 -1.98 8.19
CA SER A 275 -17.01 -3.42 8.01
C SER A 275 -17.66 -3.75 6.66
N ARG A 276 -18.41 -2.81 6.06
CA ARG A 276 -19.04 -2.98 4.74
C ARG A 276 -18.05 -3.24 3.62
N ILE A 277 -16.79 -2.81 3.74
CA ILE A 277 -15.78 -3.11 2.72
C ILE A 277 -15.53 -4.62 2.57
N LYS A 278 -15.79 -5.38 3.63
CA LYS A 278 -15.66 -6.85 3.64
C LYS A 278 -16.70 -7.51 2.73
N LEU A 279 -17.76 -6.81 2.30
CA LEU A 279 -18.69 -7.31 1.29
C LEU A 279 -17.99 -7.63 -0.03
N PHE A 280 -16.97 -6.87 -0.43
CA PHE A 280 -16.17 -7.21 -1.61
C PHE A 280 -15.48 -8.56 -1.48
N ARG A 281 -15.02 -8.92 -0.28
CA ARG A 281 -14.42 -10.23 -0.03
C ARG A 281 -15.45 -11.34 -0.15
N GLU A 282 -16.57 -11.19 0.55
CA GLU A 282 -17.57 -12.26 0.64
C GLU A 282 -18.35 -12.45 -0.67
N LEU A 283 -18.65 -11.37 -1.41
CA LEU A 283 -19.46 -11.43 -2.64
C LEU A 283 -18.64 -11.40 -3.94
N LEU A 284 -17.45 -10.79 -3.93
CA LEU A 284 -16.64 -10.59 -5.15
C LEU A 284 -15.27 -11.27 -5.09
N GLY A 285 -14.87 -11.84 -3.94
CA GLY A 285 -13.64 -12.61 -3.80
C GLY A 285 -12.36 -11.79 -3.69
N PHE A 286 -12.42 -10.50 -3.34
CA PHE A 286 -11.23 -9.67 -3.15
C PHE A 286 -11.35 -8.69 -1.98
N GLU A 287 -10.20 -8.32 -1.40
CA GLU A 287 -10.12 -7.27 -0.38
C GLU A 287 -9.50 -6.00 -0.95
N VAL A 288 -9.96 -4.87 -0.43
CA VAL A 288 -9.37 -3.55 -0.69
C VAL A 288 -8.44 -3.23 0.47
N GLY A 289 -7.14 -3.30 0.20
CA GLY A 289 -6.09 -2.99 1.17
C GLY A 289 -5.26 -1.78 0.75
N THR A 290 -4.58 -1.20 1.73
CA THR A 290 -3.44 -0.32 1.46
C THR A 290 -2.26 -1.21 1.06
N PRO A 291 -1.71 -1.08 -0.14
CA PRO A 291 -0.56 -1.87 -0.50
C PRO A 291 0.66 -1.39 0.31
N THR A 292 1.21 -2.25 1.15
CA THR A 292 2.47 -2.00 1.83
C THR A 292 3.62 -2.35 0.88
N PHE A 293 4.04 -1.40 0.06
CA PHE A 293 5.24 -1.56 -0.76
C PHE A 293 6.47 -1.23 0.09
N TYR A 294 7.20 -2.25 0.53
CA TYR A 294 8.59 -2.08 1.01
C TYR A 294 9.57 -2.16 -0.16
N LEU A 295 9.20 -1.57 -1.31
CA LEU A 295 10.04 -1.52 -2.49
C LEU A 295 11.07 -0.43 -2.30
N ARG A 296 12.28 -0.86 -1.93
CA ARG A 296 13.38 0.02 -1.55
C ARG A 296 14.66 -0.54 -2.15
N ASN A 297 15.25 0.19 -3.10
CA ASN A 297 16.58 -0.10 -3.63
C ASN A 297 17.56 0.91 -3.03
N VAL A 298 17.81 0.77 -1.72
CA VAL A 298 18.70 1.68 -0.98
C VAL A 298 19.87 0.89 -0.44
N VAL A 299 21.07 1.41 -0.65
CA VAL A 299 22.27 0.89 -0.02
C VAL A 299 22.40 1.52 1.37
N ASP A 300 22.37 0.68 2.38
CA ASP A 300 22.42 1.09 3.78
C ASP A 300 23.83 1.00 4.32
N LEU A 301 24.43 2.16 4.57
CA LEU A 301 25.77 2.31 5.08
C LEU A 301 25.75 2.81 6.52
N TYR A 302 26.78 2.46 7.27
CA TYR A 302 27.04 3.03 8.58
C TYR A 302 28.51 3.35 8.75
N GLU A 303 28.80 4.33 9.60
CA GLU A 303 30.15 4.73 10.00
C GLU A 303 30.12 5.30 11.42
N ASP A 304 31.24 5.30 12.15
CA ASP A 304 31.33 5.98 13.46
C ASP A 304 31.10 7.49 13.29
N ILE A 305 30.28 8.09 14.16
CA ILE A 305 29.98 9.52 14.09
C ILE A 305 31.21 10.42 14.19
N ASN A 306 32.31 9.92 14.79
CA ASN A 306 33.56 10.66 14.96
C ASN A 306 34.57 10.40 13.83
N HIS A 307 34.27 9.52 12.88
CA HIS A 307 35.21 9.16 11.82
C HIS A 307 35.61 10.38 10.98
N LYS A 308 34.63 11.22 10.60
CA LYS A 308 34.81 12.47 9.86
C LYS A 308 33.77 13.52 10.25
N PRO A 309 34.10 14.82 10.15
CA PRO A 309 33.14 15.90 10.32
C PRO A 309 31.94 15.79 9.37
N LEU A 310 30.77 16.25 9.81
CA LEU A 310 29.52 16.16 9.07
C LEU A 310 29.58 16.86 7.70
N GLU A 311 30.24 18.00 7.62
CA GLU A 311 30.39 18.77 6.38
C GLU A 311 31.20 18.02 5.32
N GLU A 312 32.17 17.18 5.72
CA GLU A 312 32.96 16.40 4.78
C GLU A 312 32.13 15.28 4.15
N TRP A 313 31.25 14.64 4.93
CA TRP A 313 30.29 13.68 4.39
C TRP A 313 29.37 14.31 3.36
N ILE A 314 28.85 15.50 3.63
CA ILE A 314 27.97 16.21 2.70
C ILE A 314 28.73 16.58 1.42
N ARG A 315 29.97 17.07 1.52
CA ARG A 315 30.80 17.38 0.35
C ARG A 315 31.11 16.14 -0.49
N LEU A 316 31.37 15.00 0.15
CA LEU A 316 31.64 13.72 -0.51
C LEU A 316 30.42 13.20 -1.28
N LEU A 317 29.23 13.30 -0.70
CA LEU A 317 27.99 12.82 -1.31
C LEU A 317 27.39 13.81 -2.33
N GLY A 318 27.72 15.10 -2.22
CA GLY A 318 27.29 16.15 -3.14
C GLY A 318 25.90 16.72 -2.81
N LYS A 319 25.19 17.27 -3.80
CA LYS A 319 23.86 17.88 -3.60
C LYS A 319 22.73 16.85 -3.53
N GLY A 320 21.52 17.28 -3.21
CA GLY A 320 20.33 16.41 -3.19
C GLY A 320 20.27 15.52 -1.96
N GLY A 321 20.86 15.98 -0.86
CA GLY A 321 20.86 15.28 0.42
C GLY A 321 19.65 15.60 1.28
N LEU A 322 19.28 14.63 2.13
CA LEU A 322 18.45 14.86 3.31
C LEU A 322 19.29 14.54 4.55
N LEU A 323 19.27 15.42 5.56
CA LEU A 323 19.94 15.20 6.84
C LEU A 323 18.89 15.03 7.93
N PHE A 324 18.99 13.93 8.66
CA PHE A 324 18.09 13.60 9.74
C PHE A 324 18.82 13.55 11.09
N ILE A 325 18.28 14.29 12.04
CA ILE A 325 18.75 14.36 13.42
C ILE A 325 17.87 13.45 14.29
N PRO A 326 18.44 12.68 15.24
CA PRO A 326 17.67 11.86 16.18
C PRO A 326 16.57 12.66 16.90
N SER A 327 15.40 12.03 17.11
CA SER A 327 14.24 12.70 17.70
C SER A 327 14.45 13.15 19.15
N ASP A 328 15.44 12.61 19.85
CA ASP A 328 15.80 13.02 21.21
C ASP A 328 16.52 14.36 21.29
N LYS A 329 17.11 14.86 20.20
CA LYS A 329 17.89 16.11 20.20
C LYS A 329 17.07 17.40 20.03
N LYS A 330 15.74 17.30 20.10
CA LYS A 330 14.80 18.44 19.97
C LYS A 330 15.06 19.30 18.71
N LYS A 331 14.36 20.42 18.63
CA LYS A 331 14.33 21.29 17.44
C LYS A 331 15.50 22.26 17.42
N GLU A 332 15.90 22.74 18.59
CA GLU A 332 16.97 23.71 18.77
C GLU A 332 18.28 23.19 18.16
N PHE A 333 18.55 21.89 18.30
CA PHE A 333 19.72 21.25 17.69
C PHE A 333 19.67 21.20 16.15
N VAL A 334 18.48 21.24 15.53
CA VAL A 334 18.35 21.36 14.07
C VAL A 334 18.89 22.70 13.61
N ASP A 335 18.53 23.77 14.29
CA ASP A 335 18.97 25.13 13.96
C ASP A 335 20.47 25.32 14.21
N GLU A 336 21.01 24.72 15.28
CA GLU A 336 22.45 24.66 15.54
C GLU A 336 23.20 23.98 14.38
N VAL A 337 22.72 22.81 13.93
CA VAL A 337 23.35 22.08 12.83
C VAL A 337 23.23 22.84 11.51
N VAL A 338 22.10 23.47 11.23
CA VAL A 338 21.93 24.31 10.02
C VAL A 338 22.92 25.47 10.04
N SER A 339 23.04 26.17 11.16
CA SER A 339 23.98 27.30 11.31
C SER A 339 25.43 26.84 11.12
N TYR A 340 25.80 25.73 11.76
CA TYR A 340 27.11 25.10 11.58
C TYR A 340 27.42 24.78 10.12
N LEU A 341 26.48 24.18 9.39
CA LEU A 341 26.68 23.83 7.98
C LEU A 341 26.81 25.07 7.09
N GLN A 342 26.03 26.12 7.36
CA GLN A 342 26.11 27.39 6.64
C GLN A 342 27.46 28.09 6.86
N GLU A 343 27.98 28.09 8.09
CA GLU A 343 29.32 28.60 8.40
C GLU A 343 30.42 27.84 7.65
N LYS A 344 30.21 26.54 7.39
CA LYS A 344 31.12 25.70 6.59
C LYS A 344 30.88 25.81 5.07
N GLY A 345 30.03 26.74 4.63
CA GLY A 345 29.74 27.00 3.21
C GLY A 345 28.80 26.00 2.55
N ILE A 346 28.04 25.22 3.33
CA ILE A 346 27.01 24.30 2.83
C ILE A 346 25.65 24.98 2.91
N ARG A 347 24.91 25.02 1.79
CA ARG A 347 23.59 25.64 1.73
C ARG A 347 22.56 24.67 2.31
N ALA A 348 22.42 24.72 3.64
CA ALA A 348 21.49 23.90 4.41
C ALA A 348 20.24 24.70 4.80
N VAL A 349 19.06 24.07 4.73
CA VAL A 349 17.79 24.67 5.14
C VAL A 349 17.03 23.72 6.08
N SER A 350 16.45 24.28 7.15
CA SER A 350 15.62 23.54 8.11
C SER A 350 14.25 23.17 7.51
N TYR A 351 13.76 21.99 7.86
CA TYR A 351 12.42 21.52 7.50
C TYR A 351 11.28 22.44 7.96
N GLU A 352 11.52 23.31 8.94
CA GLU A 352 10.50 24.25 9.43
C GLU A 352 10.23 25.40 8.46
N LYS A 353 11.19 25.68 7.58
CA LYS A 353 11.09 26.70 6.53
C LYS A 353 10.71 26.09 5.18
N LEU A 354 10.12 24.89 5.18
CA LEU A 354 9.67 24.23 3.95
C LEU A 354 8.43 24.93 3.39
N ASP A 355 8.63 25.60 2.27
CA ASP A 355 7.59 26.12 1.39
C ASP A 355 7.90 25.78 -0.08
N ASP A 356 7.01 26.18 -0.99
CA ASP A 356 7.15 25.89 -2.42
C ASP A 356 8.40 26.54 -3.04
N GLU A 357 8.86 27.67 -2.50
CA GLU A 357 10.07 28.37 -2.97
C GLU A 357 11.33 27.61 -2.58
N VAL A 358 11.43 27.17 -1.32
CA VAL A 358 12.54 26.35 -0.83
C VAL A 358 12.60 25.01 -1.57
N LEU A 359 11.46 24.38 -1.84
CA LEU A 359 11.41 23.13 -2.61
C LEU A 359 11.92 23.33 -4.04
N LYS A 360 11.55 24.44 -4.69
CA LYS A 360 12.04 24.80 -6.03
C LYS A 360 13.54 25.08 -6.03
N ASN A 361 14.04 25.86 -5.08
CA ASN A 361 15.48 26.15 -4.95
C ASN A 361 16.29 24.88 -4.67
N TYR A 362 15.73 23.91 -3.94
CA TYR A 362 16.32 22.59 -3.75
C TYR A 362 16.33 21.77 -5.04
N GLU A 363 15.24 21.79 -5.82
CA GLU A 363 15.14 21.12 -7.11
C GLU A 363 16.12 21.67 -8.16
N GLU A 364 16.32 22.98 -8.18
CA GLU A 364 17.28 23.69 -9.04
C GLU A 364 18.74 23.52 -8.58
N GLY A 365 18.97 22.98 -7.39
CA GLY A 365 20.29 22.73 -6.82
C GLY A 365 20.94 23.98 -6.20
N GLU A 366 20.14 24.99 -5.86
CA GLU A 366 20.54 26.14 -5.07
C GLU A 366 20.65 25.83 -3.57
N ILE A 367 19.95 24.79 -3.10
CA ILE A 367 20.08 24.24 -1.75
C ILE A 367 20.76 22.88 -1.86
N ASP A 368 21.78 22.64 -1.03
CA ASP A 368 22.57 21.40 -1.09
C ASP A 368 21.89 20.28 -0.28
N ILE A 369 21.34 20.63 0.88
CA ILE A 369 20.78 19.67 1.84
C ILE A 369 19.61 20.24 2.64
N LEU A 370 18.58 19.44 2.86
CA LEU A 370 17.47 19.76 3.77
C LEU A 370 17.66 19.03 5.11
N VAL A 371 17.48 19.73 6.22
CA VAL A 371 17.75 19.22 7.58
C VAL A 371 16.45 19.08 8.36
N GLY A 372 16.22 17.91 8.97
CA GLY A 372 15.06 17.70 9.83
C GLY A 372 15.26 16.61 10.86
N ILE A 373 14.18 16.29 11.57
CA ILE A 373 14.18 15.28 12.63
C ILE A 373 13.81 13.92 12.05
N SER A 374 14.51 12.87 12.45
CA SER A 374 14.21 11.47 12.14
C SER A 374 12.94 11.02 12.87
N SER A 375 11.79 11.45 12.35
CA SER A 375 10.47 11.06 12.83
C SER A 375 9.55 10.81 11.65
N TYR A 376 8.68 9.81 11.78
CA TYR A 376 7.63 9.57 10.80
C TYR A 376 6.70 10.78 10.59
N ARG A 377 6.61 11.72 11.55
CA ARG A 377 5.78 12.93 11.41
C ARG A 377 6.48 14.06 10.65
N ASN A 378 7.78 13.94 10.39
CA ASN A 378 8.53 15.00 9.76
C ASN A 378 8.11 15.16 8.27
N PRO A 379 7.87 16.39 7.79
CA PRO A 379 7.58 16.68 6.38
C PRO A 379 8.62 16.11 5.41
N LEU A 380 9.91 16.13 5.74
CA LEU A 380 10.97 15.52 4.91
C LEU A 380 10.76 14.01 4.71
N ALA A 381 10.24 13.32 5.74
CA ALA A 381 10.04 11.88 5.71
C ALA A 381 8.70 11.45 5.08
N ARG A 382 7.76 12.39 4.82
CA ARG A 382 6.41 12.08 4.30
C ARG A 382 5.94 12.94 3.13
N GLY A 383 6.18 14.24 3.17
CA GLY A 383 5.58 15.24 2.29
C GLY A 383 6.41 15.61 1.06
N ILE A 384 7.68 15.23 0.98
CA ILE A 384 8.52 15.54 -0.19
C ILE A 384 8.49 14.38 -1.20
N ASP A 385 8.22 14.73 -2.46
CA ASP A 385 8.18 13.83 -3.61
C ASP A 385 9.02 14.38 -4.79
N LEU A 386 10.34 14.48 -4.57
CA LEU A 386 11.33 14.90 -5.58
C LEU A 386 12.32 13.77 -5.91
N PRO A 387 11.85 12.65 -6.50
CA PRO A 387 12.68 11.46 -6.74
C PRO A 387 13.82 11.67 -7.73
N HIS A 388 13.75 12.70 -8.58
CA HIS A 388 14.81 13.12 -9.51
C HIS A 388 15.89 13.99 -8.86
N VAL A 389 15.69 14.44 -7.61
CA VAL A 389 16.63 15.32 -6.88
C VAL A 389 17.24 14.59 -5.69
N ILE A 390 16.43 13.90 -4.89
CA ILE A 390 16.85 13.31 -3.62
C ILE A 390 17.71 12.08 -3.87
N ARG A 391 19.01 12.16 -3.59
CA ARG A 391 20.02 11.12 -3.87
C ARG A 391 20.32 10.26 -2.66
N TYR A 392 20.44 10.88 -1.49
CA TYR A 392 20.89 10.22 -0.28
C TYR A 392 20.25 10.81 0.99
N ALA A 393 20.28 10.03 2.07
CA ALA A 393 19.88 10.45 3.41
C ALA A 393 21.01 10.18 4.40
N ILE A 394 21.42 11.18 5.17
CA ILE A 394 22.36 11.05 6.28
C ILE A 394 21.57 11.09 7.58
N PHE A 395 21.85 10.17 8.50
CA PHE A 395 21.36 10.21 9.87
C PHE A 395 22.52 10.59 10.79
N TYR A 396 22.49 11.80 11.34
CA TYR A 396 23.54 12.31 12.23
C TYR A 396 23.29 11.84 13.67
N GLY A 397 23.60 10.56 13.91
CA GLY A 397 23.18 9.81 15.07
C GLY A 397 22.14 8.76 14.70
N VAL A 398 22.07 7.68 15.49
CA VAL A 398 21.13 6.59 15.25
C VAL A 398 19.69 7.09 15.45
N PRO A 399 18.75 6.84 14.51
CA PRO A 399 17.33 7.10 14.70
C PRO A 399 16.79 6.44 15.96
N LYS A 400 16.48 7.25 16.98
CA LYS A 400 16.03 6.79 18.29
C LYS A 400 15.07 7.74 18.96
N ILE A 401 14.33 7.18 19.89
CA ILE A 401 13.39 7.84 20.79
C ILE A 401 13.85 7.50 22.21
N VAL A 402 13.85 8.51 23.08
CA VAL A 402 14.16 8.35 24.51
C VAL A 402 12.87 8.41 25.30
N ILE A 403 12.60 7.37 26.08
CA ILE A 403 11.37 7.19 26.86
C ILE A 403 11.75 7.24 28.34
N SER A 404 11.13 8.14 29.10
CA SER A 404 11.33 8.20 30.55
C SER A 404 10.54 7.07 31.23
N LEU A 405 11.19 6.12 31.88
CA LEU A 405 10.47 4.99 32.48
C LEU A 405 9.62 5.39 33.69
N ARG A 406 9.93 6.54 34.32
CA ARG A 406 9.26 7.02 35.54
C ARG A 406 8.07 7.94 35.29
N PHE A 407 8.12 8.75 34.23
CA PHE A 407 7.17 9.85 34.01
C PHE A 407 6.45 9.77 32.65
N GLU A 408 6.51 8.63 31.95
CA GLU A 408 5.90 8.50 30.64
C GLU A 408 4.38 8.33 30.71
N ASN A 409 3.66 9.37 30.28
CA ASN A 409 2.20 9.37 30.23
C ASN A 409 1.66 9.09 28.81
N ASN A 410 2.53 9.06 27.79
CA ASN A 410 2.12 8.82 26.42
C ASN A 410 1.92 7.31 26.15
N LEU A 411 0.68 6.92 25.87
CA LEU A 411 0.32 5.52 25.58
C LEU A 411 1.10 4.92 24.41
N SER A 412 1.48 5.71 23.41
CA SER A 412 2.29 5.25 22.28
C SER A 412 3.72 4.95 22.72
N HIS A 413 4.28 5.76 23.62
CA HIS A 413 5.63 5.53 24.15
C HIS A 413 5.66 4.28 25.03
N LEU A 414 4.67 4.11 25.91
CA LEU A 414 4.51 2.89 26.71
C LEU A 414 4.35 1.65 25.81
N LEU A 415 3.58 1.77 24.72
CA LEU A 415 3.42 0.71 23.74
C LEU A 415 4.77 0.34 23.10
N TRP A 416 5.54 1.32 22.64
CA TRP A 416 6.86 1.08 22.05
C TRP A 416 7.85 0.48 23.04
N ALA A 417 7.79 0.91 24.30
CA ALA A 417 8.60 0.38 25.38
C ALA A 417 8.32 -1.12 25.60
N LEU A 418 7.05 -1.48 25.80
CA LEU A 418 6.64 -2.87 25.98
C LEU A 418 6.95 -3.74 24.75
N MET A 419 6.73 -3.23 23.53
CA MET A 419 7.07 -3.96 22.30
C MET A 419 8.57 -4.28 22.22
N SER A 420 9.43 -3.35 22.64
CA SER A 420 10.89 -3.54 22.63
C SER A 420 11.33 -4.54 23.70
N LEU A 421 10.68 -4.52 24.88
CA LEU A 421 10.95 -5.45 25.98
C LEU A 421 10.40 -6.85 25.75
N ARG A 422 9.31 -7.01 24.98
CA ARG A 422 8.59 -8.29 24.82
C ARG A 422 9.52 -9.46 24.48
N SER A 423 10.49 -9.25 23.57
CA SER A 423 11.42 -10.30 23.15
C SER A 423 12.38 -10.73 24.28
N LEU A 424 12.86 -9.78 25.08
CA LEU A 424 13.73 -10.03 26.23
C LEU A 424 12.96 -10.71 27.36
N VAL A 425 11.74 -10.24 27.63
CA VAL A 425 10.84 -10.81 28.65
C VAL A 425 10.43 -12.22 28.28
N ALA A 426 10.08 -12.50 27.02
CA ALA A 426 9.77 -13.86 26.57
C ALA A 426 10.91 -14.85 26.83
N LYS A 427 12.17 -14.39 26.75
CA LYS A 427 13.36 -15.23 26.98
C LYS A 427 13.71 -15.38 28.47
N ARG A 428 13.62 -14.31 29.26
CA ARG A 428 14.15 -14.29 30.64
C ARG A 428 13.10 -14.24 31.74
N LEU A 429 11.88 -13.80 31.45
CA LEU A 429 10.75 -13.65 32.38
C LEU A 429 9.43 -14.14 31.74
N PRO A 430 9.34 -15.40 31.26
CA PRO A 430 8.19 -15.89 30.47
C PRO A 430 6.85 -15.80 31.21
N GLN A 431 6.85 -15.85 32.54
CA GLN A 431 5.66 -15.70 33.38
C GLN A 431 4.98 -14.33 33.21
N ARG A 432 5.71 -13.28 32.82
CA ARG A 432 5.18 -11.93 32.60
C ARG A 432 4.72 -11.68 31.16
N LEU A 433 4.89 -12.65 30.27
CA LEU A 433 4.56 -12.48 28.85
C LEU A 433 3.05 -12.25 28.63
N ARG A 434 2.20 -12.93 29.41
CA ARG A 434 0.74 -12.74 29.35
C ARG A 434 0.32 -11.33 29.73
N ASP A 435 0.95 -10.74 30.73
CA ASP A 435 0.69 -9.37 31.16
C ASP A 435 1.07 -8.39 30.05
N ILE A 436 2.26 -8.56 29.46
CA ILE A 436 2.72 -7.73 28.34
C ILE A 436 1.75 -7.83 27.15
N ASP A 437 1.36 -9.04 26.73
CA ASP A 437 0.46 -9.20 25.59
C ASP A 437 -0.91 -8.54 25.84
N ARG A 438 -1.45 -8.65 27.06
CA ARG A 438 -2.68 -7.96 27.49
C ARG A 438 -2.54 -6.44 27.47
N TRP A 439 -1.43 -5.90 27.98
CA TRP A 439 -1.16 -4.47 27.98
C TRP A 439 -0.95 -3.94 26.55
N LEU A 440 -0.23 -4.67 25.70
CA LEU A 440 -0.03 -4.34 24.29
C LEU A 440 -1.37 -4.25 23.53
N GLU A 441 -2.29 -5.21 23.72
CA GLU A 441 -3.63 -5.13 23.09
C GLU A 441 -4.40 -3.90 23.58
N SER A 442 -4.35 -3.63 24.88
CA SER A 442 -5.05 -2.49 25.50
C SER A 442 -4.49 -1.15 25.02
N LEU A 443 -3.17 -0.96 25.05
CA LEU A 443 -2.50 0.25 24.57
C LEU A 443 -2.75 0.47 23.07
N LYS A 444 -2.70 -0.59 22.25
CA LYS A 444 -3.02 -0.48 20.81
C LYS A 444 -4.44 0.04 20.56
N ARG A 445 -5.39 -0.35 21.41
CA ARG A 445 -6.80 0.08 21.34
C ARG A 445 -6.96 1.56 21.72
N TYR A 446 -6.20 2.05 22.69
CA TYR A 446 -6.43 3.37 23.30
C TYR A 446 -5.50 4.48 22.80
N GLN A 447 -4.36 4.16 22.17
CA GLN A 447 -3.31 5.15 21.80
C GLN A 447 -3.76 6.31 20.89
N TYR A 448 -4.90 6.19 20.20
CA TYR A 448 -5.43 7.21 19.29
C TYR A 448 -6.68 7.93 19.81
N LEU A 449 -7.07 7.68 21.05
CA LEU A 449 -8.19 8.40 21.67
C LEU A 449 -7.73 9.82 22.03
N SER A 450 -8.52 10.82 21.67
CA SER A 450 -8.26 12.22 22.06
C SER A 450 -8.64 12.45 23.51
N GLU A 451 -7.98 13.41 24.16
CA GLU A 451 -8.34 13.82 25.52
C GLU A 451 -9.79 14.33 25.61
N GLU A 452 -10.26 15.01 24.58
CA GLU A 452 -11.64 15.48 24.47
C GLU A 452 -12.65 14.31 24.51
N PHE A 453 -12.37 13.22 23.79
CA PHE A 453 -13.21 12.01 23.83
C PHE A 453 -13.19 11.32 25.20
N LEU A 454 -12.09 11.45 25.95
CA LEU A 454 -11.95 10.86 27.27
C LEU A 454 -12.67 11.67 28.36
N ARG A 455 -12.82 12.99 28.19
CA ARG A 455 -13.60 13.85 29.10
C ARG A 455 -15.05 13.40 29.20
N ASP A 456 -15.62 12.97 28.07
CA ASP A 456 -17.01 12.50 28.00
C ASP A 456 -17.19 11.05 28.52
N LYS A 457 -16.10 10.36 28.92
CA LYS A 457 -16.10 8.95 29.36
C LYS A 457 -15.18 8.73 30.56
N PRO A 458 -15.58 9.17 31.77
CA PRO A 458 -14.73 9.13 32.96
C PRO A 458 -14.28 7.71 33.35
N GLU A 459 -15.14 6.70 33.20
CA GLU A 459 -14.78 5.29 33.47
C GLU A 459 -13.66 4.78 32.55
N LEU A 460 -13.68 5.20 31.27
CA LEU A 460 -12.66 4.82 30.31
C LEU A 460 -11.34 5.55 30.60
N ALA A 461 -11.42 6.82 31.00
CA ALA A 461 -10.25 7.59 31.42
C ALA A 461 -9.57 6.94 32.64
N GLN A 462 -10.34 6.56 33.67
CA GLN A 462 -9.81 5.88 34.86
C GLN A 462 -9.17 4.54 34.51
N ARG A 463 -9.76 3.77 33.61
CA ARG A 463 -9.18 2.50 33.13
C ARG A 463 -7.86 2.71 32.39
N ILE A 464 -7.75 3.76 31.59
CA ILE A 464 -6.51 4.11 30.88
C ILE A 464 -5.44 4.54 31.89
N GLU A 465 -5.81 5.28 32.92
CA GLU A 465 -4.87 5.70 33.96
C GLU A 465 -4.34 4.50 34.75
N GLY A 466 -5.20 3.60 35.19
CA GLY A 466 -4.77 2.35 35.84
C GLY A 466 -3.87 1.49 34.94
N LEU A 467 -4.13 1.46 33.63
CA LEU A 467 -3.24 0.81 32.67
C LEU A 467 -1.85 1.48 32.60
N LYS A 468 -1.78 2.81 32.61
CA LYS A 468 -0.50 3.53 32.65
C LYS A 468 0.27 3.21 33.92
N GLU A 469 -0.39 3.21 35.07
CA GLU A 469 0.23 2.90 36.37
C GLU A 469 0.75 1.46 36.43
N GLU A 470 -0.05 0.47 35.98
CA GLU A 470 0.38 -0.93 35.90
C GLU A 470 1.63 -1.09 35.02
N VAL A 471 1.62 -0.48 33.83
CA VAL A 471 2.73 -0.57 32.88
C VAL A 471 3.95 0.17 33.40
N GLY A 472 3.77 1.38 33.95
CA GLY A 472 4.86 2.18 34.54
C GLY A 472 5.53 1.42 35.68
N SER A 473 4.74 0.88 36.61
CA SER A 473 5.25 0.09 37.74
C SER A 473 6.07 -1.12 37.28
N PHE A 474 5.62 -1.81 36.24
CA PHE A 474 6.38 -2.90 35.63
C PHE A 474 7.68 -2.42 34.99
N LEU A 475 7.65 -1.33 34.21
CA LEU A 475 8.84 -0.79 33.55
C LEU A 475 9.91 -0.34 34.54
N THR A 476 9.51 0.09 35.73
CA THR A 476 10.41 0.50 36.82
C THR A 476 10.76 -0.60 37.81
N SER A 477 10.27 -1.83 37.63
CA SER A 477 10.56 -2.92 38.57
C SER A 477 12.03 -3.33 38.49
N GLN A 478 12.60 -3.75 39.62
CA GLN A 478 14.02 -4.12 39.70
C GLN A 478 14.38 -5.24 38.70
N GLU A 479 13.51 -6.23 38.55
CA GLU A 479 13.66 -7.32 37.56
C GLU A 479 13.78 -6.80 36.11
N VAL A 480 13.06 -5.74 35.73
CA VAL A 480 13.09 -5.17 34.38
C VAL A 480 14.31 -4.28 34.22
N ILE A 481 14.67 -3.51 35.25
CA ILE A 481 15.89 -2.69 35.25
C ILE A 481 17.13 -3.58 35.11
N ASP A 482 17.23 -4.67 35.85
CA ASP A 482 18.34 -5.64 35.77
C ASP A 482 18.39 -6.33 34.39
N LEU A 483 17.23 -6.65 33.84
CA LEU A 483 17.09 -7.19 32.48
C LEU A 483 17.60 -6.19 31.42
N LEU A 484 17.27 -4.91 31.57
CA LEU A 484 17.68 -3.84 30.67
C LEU A 484 19.17 -3.53 30.80
N MET A 485 19.72 -3.48 32.02
CA MET A 485 21.15 -3.24 32.24
C MET A 485 22.03 -4.33 31.64
N SER A 486 21.58 -5.59 31.70
CA SER A 486 22.27 -6.74 31.11
C SER A 486 21.99 -6.96 29.62
N SER A 487 21.22 -6.06 28.99
CA SER A 487 20.88 -6.15 27.57
C SER A 487 21.95 -5.45 26.71
N GLU A 488 22.38 -6.15 25.66
CA GLU A 488 23.16 -5.53 24.57
C GLU A 488 22.27 -4.80 23.55
N GLU A 489 20.95 -4.94 23.69
CA GLU A 489 19.98 -4.58 22.65
C GLU A 489 19.17 -3.33 22.99
N ILE A 490 19.12 -2.94 24.26
CA ILE A 490 18.39 -1.76 24.70
C ILE A 490 19.32 -0.91 25.55
N THR A 491 19.50 0.35 25.18
CA THR A 491 20.29 1.28 25.99
C THR A 491 19.42 1.81 27.13
N LEU A 492 19.89 1.65 28.36
CA LEU A 492 19.33 2.27 29.55
C LEU A 492 20.25 3.41 29.97
N ARG A 493 19.75 4.64 30.00
CA ARG A 493 20.45 5.82 30.51
C ARG A 493 19.98 6.12 31.93
N LYS A 494 20.91 6.30 32.86
CA LYS A 494 20.61 6.78 34.21
C LYS A 494 20.75 8.30 34.22
N THR A 495 19.69 9.00 34.57
CA THR A 495 19.64 10.45 34.72
C THR A 495 19.28 10.80 36.17
N GLU A 496 19.44 12.07 36.56
CA GLU A 496 19.03 12.54 37.90
C GLU A 496 17.53 12.31 38.17
N GLU A 497 16.71 12.34 37.12
CA GLU A 497 15.26 12.16 37.19
C GLU A 497 14.81 10.69 37.21
N GLY A 498 15.71 9.75 36.88
CA GLY A 498 15.44 8.31 36.83
C GLY A 498 16.06 7.60 35.63
N TYR A 499 15.50 6.45 35.28
CA TYR A 499 15.95 5.66 34.13
C TYR A 499 15.21 6.06 32.85
N GLN A 500 15.97 6.24 31.79
CA GLN A 500 15.47 6.48 30.45
C GLN A 500 15.84 5.32 29.54
N MET A 501 14.87 4.80 28.81
CA MET A 501 15.07 3.74 27.83
C MET A 501 15.20 4.32 26.43
N VAL A 502 16.25 3.95 25.72
CA VAL A 502 16.48 4.34 24.32
C VAL A 502 15.96 3.24 23.41
N VAL A 503 15.02 3.60 22.54
CA VAL A 503 14.41 2.69 21.57
C VAL A 503 14.69 3.20 20.17
N SER A 504 15.19 2.33 19.28
CA SER A 504 15.39 2.73 17.88
C SER A 504 14.08 2.99 17.12
N ASP A 505 14.07 4.02 16.28
CA ASP A 505 12.94 4.37 15.42
C ASP A 505 13.13 3.79 14.00
N ALA A 506 12.82 2.49 13.87
CA ALA A 506 12.85 1.81 12.59
C ALA A 506 11.87 2.42 11.56
N THR A 507 10.71 2.91 12.01
CA THR A 507 9.71 3.50 11.12
C THR A 507 10.19 4.84 10.57
N GLY A 508 10.75 5.70 11.42
CA GLY A 508 11.37 6.95 11.02
C GLY A 508 12.52 6.72 10.04
N TYR A 509 13.40 5.77 10.34
CA TYR A 509 14.49 5.38 9.45
C TYR A 509 14.00 4.91 8.08
N LEU A 510 13.05 3.96 8.02
CA LEU A 510 12.54 3.41 6.76
C LEU A 510 11.82 4.47 5.92
N GLN A 511 11.06 5.36 6.54
CA GLN A 511 10.37 6.44 5.81
C GLN A 511 11.33 7.48 5.27
N ALA A 512 12.30 7.90 6.07
CA ALA A 512 13.32 8.88 5.69
C ALA A 512 14.23 8.35 4.59
N SER A 513 14.82 7.17 4.80
CA SER A 513 15.70 6.54 3.81
C SER A 513 14.93 6.08 2.57
N GLY A 514 13.65 5.72 2.68
CA GLY A 514 12.79 5.44 1.53
C GLY A 514 12.55 6.65 0.62
N ARG A 515 12.85 7.89 1.05
CA ARG A 515 12.77 9.07 0.17
C ARG A 515 13.84 9.05 -0.92
N THR A 516 14.92 8.29 -0.72
CA THR A 516 16.04 8.21 -1.66
C THR A 516 15.84 7.12 -2.72
N SER A 517 14.73 6.38 -2.70
CA SER A 517 14.46 5.33 -3.68
C SER A 517 12.96 5.28 -4.00
N ARG A 518 12.60 5.43 -5.27
CA ARG A 518 11.21 5.45 -5.72
C ARG A 518 11.03 4.62 -6.98
N MET A 519 9.83 4.08 -7.14
CA MET A 519 9.45 3.44 -8.40
C MET A 519 9.23 4.51 -9.48
N PHE A 520 9.79 4.28 -10.65
CA PHE A 520 9.62 5.08 -11.86
C PHE A 520 9.48 4.15 -13.07
N ALA A 521 9.28 4.68 -14.28
CA ALA A 521 9.07 3.88 -15.48
C ALA A 521 10.19 2.85 -15.75
N GLY A 522 11.43 3.16 -15.40
CA GLY A 522 12.59 2.28 -15.54
C GLY A 522 12.86 1.31 -14.38
N GLY A 523 11.94 1.17 -13.41
CA GLY A 523 12.10 0.27 -12.26
C GLY A 523 12.11 1.00 -10.92
N ILE A 524 12.99 0.60 -9.99
CA ILE A 524 13.14 1.23 -8.67
C ILE A 524 14.49 1.94 -8.63
N SER A 525 14.46 3.26 -8.40
CA SER A 525 15.67 4.07 -8.39
C SER A 525 16.60 3.69 -7.25
N LYS A 526 17.90 3.66 -7.51
CA LYS A 526 18.90 3.44 -6.47
C LYS A 526 18.99 4.67 -5.57
N GLY A 527 19.16 4.42 -4.28
CA GLY A 527 19.36 5.43 -3.25
C GLY A 527 20.45 5.04 -2.27
N LEU A 528 20.90 6.02 -1.49
CA LEU A 528 21.89 5.82 -0.43
C LEU A 528 21.32 6.28 0.92
N SER A 529 21.68 5.55 1.98
CA SER A 529 21.39 5.89 3.36
C SER A 529 22.68 5.73 4.17
N LEU A 530 23.12 6.75 4.90
CA LEU A 530 24.30 6.71 5.75
C LEU A 530 23.91 7.01 7.19
N ILE A 531 24.14 6.07 8.11
CA ILE A 531 23.98 6.30 9.55
C ILE A 531 25.34 6.59 10.17
N LEU A 532 25.49 7.77 10.77
CA LEU A 532 26.62 8.12 11.61
C LEU A 532 26.30 7.66 13.04
N VAL A 533 26.95 6.57 13.47
CA VAL A 533 26.61 5.81 14.67
C VAL A 533 27.15 6.51 15.91
N ASP A 534 26.26 7.01 16.75
CA ASP A 534 26.58 7.62 18.05
C ASP A 534 26.33 6.67 19.24
N ASP A 535 25.48 5.65 19.07
CA ASP A 535 25.17 4.63 20.07
C ASP A 535 25.11 3.23 19.42
N LYS A 536 26.14 2.41 19.71
CA LYS A 536 26.29 1.06 19.14
C LYS A 536 25.16 0.10 19.56
N ARG A 537 24.59 0.25 20.77
CA ARG A 537 23.48 -0.60 21.25
C ARG A 537 22.19 -0.22 20.53
N ALA A 538 21.90 1.08 20.42
CA ALA A 538 20.76 1.57 19.64
C ALA A 538 20.85 1.19 18.16
N PHE A 539 22.07 1.19 17.58
CA PHE A 539 22.30 0.73 16.21
C PHE A 539 22.01 -0.76 16.03
N LYS A 540 22.54 -1.63 16.92
CA LYS A 540 22.21 -3.07 16.92
C LYS A 540 20.69 -3.30 17.03
N HIS A 541 20.01 -2.54 17.88
CA HIS A 541 18.55 -2.58 18.02
C HIS A 541 17.84 -2.19 16.71
N LEU A 542 18.31 -1.13 16.03
CA LEU A 542 17.78 -0.70 14.75
C LEU A 542 17.93 -1.77 13.67
N ILE A 543 19.12 -2.36 13.49
CA ILE A 543 19.37 -3.41 12.49
C ILE A 543 18.36 -4.55 12.66
N ARG A 544 18.17 -5.04 13.89
CA ARG A 544 17.22 -6.13 14.16
C ARG A 544 15.80 -5.70 13.86
N LYS A 545 15.38 -4.53 14.35
CA LYS A 545 14.01 -4.03 14.20
C LYS A 545 13.64 -3.80 12.74
N VAL A 546 14.58 -3.31 11.92
CA VAL A 546 14.38 -3.09 10.49
C VAL A 546 14.21 -4.41 9.73
N LYS A 547 14.94 -5.47 10.12
CA LYS A 547 14.79 -6.81 9.52
C LYS A 547 13.40 -7.43 9.71
N TRP A 548 12.64 -7.04 10.73
CA TRP A 548 11.23 -7.45 10.88
C TRP A 548 10.32 -6.85 9.79
N PHE A 549 10.70 -5.72 9.19
CA PHE A 549 9.94 -5.09 8.11
C PHE A 549 10.36 -5.63 6.74
N ASN A 550 11.66 -5.85 6.55
CA ASN A 550 12.20 -6.45 5.35
C ASN A 550 13.51 -7.17 5.69
N GLU A 551 13.52 -8.49 5.51
CA GLU A 551 14.68 -9.35 5.82
C GLU A 551 15.90 -9.05 4.93
N ASP A 552 15.67 -8.50 3.74
CA ASP A 552 16.72 -8.18 2.76
C ASP A 552 17.53 -6.93 3.13
N ILE A 553 17.08 -6.13 4.12
CA ILE A 553 17.81 -4.93 4.53
C ILE A 553 19.07 -5.34 5.29
N ASN A 554 20.21 -4.98 4.71
CA ASN A 554 21.52 -5.22 5.29
C ASN A 554 22.35 -3.94 5.33
N PHE A 555 22.82 -3.60 6.54
CA PHE A 555 23.71 -2.47 6.77
C PHE A 555 25.15 -2.91 6.52
N LYS A 556 25.85 -2.21 5.63
CA LYS A 556 27.25 -2.45 5.29
C LYS A 556 28.14 -1.38 5.90
N SER A 557 29.35 -1.77 6.29
CA SER A 557 30.38 -0.77 6.60
C SER A 557 30.67 0.04 5.34
N LEU A 558 30.97 1.34 5.49
CA LEU A 558 31.35 2.18 4.36
C LEU A 558 32.57 1.61 3.61
N GLU A 559 33.50 1.00 4.34
CA GLU A 559 34.72 0.38 3.79
C GLU A 559 34.43 -0.79 2.82
N GLU A 560 33.27 -1.42 2.92
CA GLU A 560 32.87 -2.55 2.07
C GLU A 560 32.31 -2.11 0.71
N VAL A 561 32.15 -0.80 0.47
CA VAL A 561 31.41 -0.27 -0.67
C VAL A 561 32.22 0.76 -1.42
N ASN A 562 32.32 0.61 -2.74
CA ASN A 562 32.85 1.65 -3.61
C ASN A 562 31.83 2.79 -3.72
N LEU A 563 32.03 3.83 -2.91
CA LEU A 563 31.10 4.96 -2.83
C LEU A 563 30.99 5.74 -4.16
N GLU A 564 32.08 5.88 -4.90
CA GLU A 564 32.07 6.60 -6.19
C GLU A 564 31.20 5.89 -7.22
N GLU A 565 31.33 4.57 -7.32
CA GLU A 565 30.52 3.76 -8.24
C GLU A 565 29.04 3.80 -7.84
N LEU A 566 28.76 3.70 -6.52
CA LEU A 566 27.41 3.82 -6.01
C LEU A 566 26.76 5.17 -6.34
N LEU A 567 27.49 6.27 -6.15
CA LEU A 567 26.98 7.61 -6.47
C LEU A 567 26.72 7.78 -7.97
N LYS A 568 27.59 7.23 -8.84
CA LYS A 568 27.36 7.24 -10.30
C LYS A 568 26.07 6.52 -10.69
N GLU A 569 25.77 5.38 -10.08
CA GLU A 569 24.51 4.67 -10.33
C GLU A 569 23.29 5.46 -9.84
N VAL A 570 23.37 6.05 -8.65
CA VAL A 570 22.31 6.92 -8.11
C VAL A 570 22.04 8.09 -9.06
N ASP A 571 23.10 8.75 -9.55
CA ASP A 571 23.02 9.90 -10.45
C ASP A 571 22.41 9.54 -11.80
N LYS A 572 22.81 8.39 -12.36
CA LYS A 572 22.23 7.86 -13.60
C LYS A 572 20.73 7.65 -13.47
N ASP A 573 20.26 7.11 -12.35
CA ASP A 573 18.83 6.94 -12.11
C ASP A 573 18.11 8.29 -11.96
N ARG A 574 18.72 9.27 -11.28
CA ARG A 574 18.14 10.64 -11.20
C ARG A 574 17.99 11.30 -12.56
N GLN A 575 19.00 11.15 -13.42
CA GLN A 575 18.96 11.66 -14.80
C GLN A 575 17.84 11.00 -15.61
N LYS A 576 17.69 9.68 -15.54
CA LYS A 576 16.59 8.96 -16.19
C LYS A 576 15.22 9.43 -15.69
N ILE A 577 15.03 9.52 -14.38
CA ILE A 577 13.76 10.01 -13.80
C ILE A 577 13.46 11.42 -14.32
N ARG A 578 14.46 12.30 -14.38
CA ARG A 578 14.30 13.66 -14.93
C ARG A 578 13.89 13.62 -16.41
N ALA A 579 14.55 12.79 -17.23
CA ALA A 579 14.21 12.62 -18.64
C ALA A 579 12.77 12.07 -18.84
N PHE A 580 12.33 11.14 -18.00
CA PHE A 580 10.96 10.64 -17.99
C PHE A 580 9.94 11.72 -17.61
N LEU A 581 10.22 12.52 -16.58
CA LEU A 581 9.34 13.62 -16.15
C LEU A 581 9.23 14.71 -17.22
N GLN A 582 10.31 14.95 -17.99
CA GLN A 582 10.35 15.91 -19.09
C GLN A 582 9.81 15.33 -20.42
N GLY A 583 9.53 14.03 -20.49
CA GLY A 583 9.00 13.35 -21.68
C GLY A 583 10.06 13.06 -22.76
N GLU A 584 11.35 13.15 -22.43
CA GLU A 584 12.48 12.93 -23.33
C GLU A 584 12.78 11.43 -23.53
N GLU A 585 12.55 10.61 -22.48
CA GLU A 585 12.65 9.14 -22.53
C GLU A 585 11.24 8.50 -22.45
N ARG A 586 11.05 7.41 -23.22
CA ARG A 586 9.80 6.63 -23.23
C ARG A 586 9.95 5.36 -22.38
N PRO A 587 8.87 4.94 -21.67
CA PRO A 587 8.90 3.79 -20.75
C PRO A 587 9.43 2.50 -21.36
#